data_AF-A0AB36JXJ7-F1
#
_entry.id   AF-A0AB36JXJ7-F1
#
_cell.length_a   1.000
_cell.length_b   1.000
_cell.length_c   1.000
_cell.angle_alpha   90.00
_cell.angle_beta   90.00
_cell.angle_gamma   90.00
#
_symmetry.space_group_name_H-M   'P 1'
#
loop_
_entity.id
_entity.type
_entity.pdbx_description
1 polymer ?
#
loop_
_entity_poly.entity_id
_entity_poly.type
_entity_poly.pdbx_seq_one_letter_code
_entity_poly.pdbx_strand_id
1 'polypeptide(L)'
;MKNTPIVVSVLALVLVGMLFGLNFQVSESAVTFFNAMGTTLSGIGAAAAAYISYLSIGQWKEQSKHSLLYEYLSTIETSLKIYEKEFIEKAITQDGLPVSKALRAFAEPESIIRNDYFDAYQKASEIADGEKLEKLESLELYKLKSRLFYPFDRYNTAACKSKRFIDNAPEELLNEKTLDEVPELHECSVTMFHNVLEIREVFDDAIKTVRDIRASL
;
A
#
# COMPACT_ATOMS: atom_id res chain seq x y z
N MET A 1 47.32 7.58 -33.96
CA MET A 1 45.88 7.90 -33.96
C MET A 1 45.65 9.15 -34.80
N LYS A 2 45.17 9.05 -36.06
CA LYS A 2 44.77 10.23 -36.85
C LYS A 2 43.88 9.97 -38.08
N ASN A 3 43.46 8.73 -38.35
CA ASN A 3 42.69 8.41 -39.57
C ASN A 3 41.28 7.88 -39.30
N THR A 4 40.91 7.60 -38.04
CA THR A 4 39.58 7.12 -37.66
C THR A 4 38.43 8.03 -38.11
N PRO A 5 38.49 9.38 -37.98
CA PRO A 5 37.41 10.24 -38.47
C PRO A 5 37.30 10.21 -40.00
N ILE A 6 38.43 10.10 -40.71
CA ILE A 6 38.46 10.03 -42.19
C ILE A 6 37.79 8.74 -42.67
N VAL A 7 38.07 7.61 -42.03
CA VAL A 7 37.48 6.31 -42.38
C VAL A 7 35.96 6.31 -42.19
N VAL A 8 35.46 6.86 -41.08
CA VAL A 8 34.02 6.95 -40.81
C VAL A 8 33.31 7.90 -41.78
N SER A 9 33.92 9.04 -42.11
CA SER A 9 33.37 9.98 -43.10
C SER A 9 33.32 9.38 -44.51
N VAL A 10 34.34 8.62 -44.92
CA VAL A 10 34.36 7.92 -46.22
C VAL A 10 33.29 6.83 -46.27
N LEU A 11 33.10 6.07 -45.18
CA LEU A 11 32.04 5.06 -45.05
C LEU A 11 30.63 5.67 -45.17
N ALA A 12 30.39 6.79 -44.50
CA ALA A 12 29.11 7.51 -44.57
C ALA A 12 28.84 8.06 -45.97
N LEU A 13 29.86 8.58 -46.66
CA LEU A 13 29.73 9.12 -48.01
C LEU A 13 29.43 8.03 -49.05
N VAL A 14 30.03 6.84 -48.89
CA VAL A 14 29.76 5.67 -49.74
C VAL A 14 28.33 5.16 -49.53
N LEU A 15 27.85 5.09 -48.27
CA LEU A 15 26.47 4.70 -47.94
C LEU A 15 25.43 5.67 -48.51
N VAL A 16 25.69 6.99 -48.40
CA VAL A 16 24.81 8.02 -48.97
C VAL A 16 24.85 7.98 -50.51
N GLY A 17 26.02 7.78 -51.12
CA GLY A 17 26.15 7.62 -52.57
C GLY A 17 25.37 6.42 -53.13
N MET A 18 25.36 5.30 -52.42
CA MET A 18 24.55 4.12 -52.77
C MET A 18 23.04 4.37 -52.66
N LEU A 19 22.60 5.16 -51.67
CA LEU A 19 21.18 5.56 -51.49
C LEU A 19 20.65 6.46 -52.63
N PHE A 20 21.52 7.25 -53.26
CA PHE A 20 21.17 8.11 -54.40
C PHE A 20 21.46 7.48 -55.77
N GLY A 21 21.78 6.19 -55.83
CA GLY A 21 21.96 5.45 -57.08
C GLY A 21 23.28 5.71 -57.81
N LEU A 22 24.30 6.26 -57.14
CA LEU A 22 25.64 6.39 -57.70
C LEU A 22 26.34 5.01 -57.69
N ASN A 23 26.47 4.39 -58.85
CA ASN A 23 27.20 3.13 -59.04
C ASN A 23 28.72 3.36 -58.95
N PHE A 24 29.26 3.42 -57.75
CA PHE A 24 30.71 3.25 -57.57
C PHE A 24 31.06 1.78 -57.83
N GLN A 25 31.95 1.50 -58.79
CA GLN A 25 32.53 0.17 -58.97
C GLN A 25 33.44 -0.16 -57.78
N VAL A 26 32.83 -0.59 -56.68
CA VAL A 26 33.54 -1.01 -55.48
C VAL A 26 34.09 -2.42 -55.74
N SER A 27 35.40 -2.60 -55.61
CA SER A 27 36.10 -3.90 -55.70
C SER A 27 35.35 -4.99 -54.91
N GLU A 28 35.26 -6.21 -55.45
CA GLU A 28 34.65 -7.38 -54.78
C GLU A 28 35.23 -7.60 -53.37
N SER A 29 36.52 -7.29 -53.16
CA SER A 29 37.17 -7.37 -51.84
C SER A 29 36.61 -6.37 -50.83
N ALA A 30 36.24 -5.17 -51.26
CA ALA A 30 35.63 -4.16 -50.42
C ALA A 30 34.16 -4.50 -50.14
N VAL A 31 33.38 -4.98 -51.12
CA VAL A 31 32.00 -5.46 -50.88
C VAL A 31 31.98 -6.60 -49.84
N THR A 32 32.93 -7.53 -49.92
CA THR A 32 33.05 -8.64 -48.96
C THR A 32 33.44 -8.15 -47.57
N PHE A 33 34.36 -7.18 -47.47
CA PHE A 33 34.76 -6.55 -46.21
C PHE A 33 33.64 -5.71 -45.59
N PHE A 34 32.86 -4.97 -46.39
CA PHE A 34 31.69 -4.20 -45.94
C PHE A 34 30.55 -5.12 -45.48
N ASN A 35 30.31 -6.25 -46.15
CA ASN A 35 29.34 -7.25 -45.69
C ASN A 35 29.80 -7.94 -44.39
N ALA A 36 31.09 -8.25 -44.26
CA ALA A 36 31.66 -8.81 -43.03
C ALA A 36 31.64 -7.79 -41.88
N MET A 37 32.04 -6.53 -42.10
CA MET A 37 31.91 -5.47 -41.10
C MET A 37 30.44 -5.19 -40.78
N GLY A 38 29.55 -5.15 -41.77
CA GLY A 38 28.11 -4.92 -41.56
C GLY A 38 27.46 -6.01 -40.70
N THR A 39 27.82 -7.27 -40.89
CA THR A 39 27.33 -8.41 -40.08
C THR A 39 27.97 -8.47 -38.70
N THR A 40 29.24 -8.09 -38.56
CA THR A 40 29.93 -8.05 -37.26
C THR A 40 29.47 -6.86 -36.41
N LEU A 41 29.29 -5.68 -37.03
CA LEU A 41 28.79 -4.47 -36.40
C LEU A 41 27.28 -4.58 -36.10
N SER A 42 26.49 -5.24 -36.97
CA SER A 42 25.09 -5.56 -36.67
C SER A 42 24.97 -6.63 -35.59
N GLY A 43 25.87 -7.62 -35.52
CA GLY A 43 25.92 -8.61 -34.45
C GLY A 43 26.25 -7.99 -33.08
N ILE A 44 27.25 -7.09 -33.03
CA ILE A 44 27.59 -6.34 -31.80
C ILE A 44 26.47 -5.36 -31.43
N GLY A 45 25.87 -4.67 -32.41
CA GLY A 45 24.73 -3.78 -32.19
C GLY A 45 23.48 -4.50 -31.71
N ALA A 46 23.19 -5.69 -32.25
CA ALA A 46 22.09 -6.54 -31.81
C ALA A 46 22.34 -7.11 -30.40
N ALA A 47 23.58 -7.52 -30.09
CA ALA A 47 23.96 -7.95 -28.75
C ALA A 47 23.84 -6.81 -27.72
N ALA A 48 24.28 -5.60 -28.08
CA ALA A 48 24.12 -4.41 -27.23
C ALA A 48 22.64 -4.05 -27.04
N ALA A 49 21.82 -4.11 -28.10
CA ALA A 49 20.39 -3.86 -28.01
C ALA A 49 19.66 -4.94 -27.18
N ALA A 50 20.04 -6.21 -27.30
CA ALA A 50 19.51 -7.30 -26.49
C ALA A 50 19.91 -7.15 -25.01
N TYR A 51 21.14 -6.71 -24.73
CA TYR A 51 21.61 -6.44 -23.38
C TYR A 51 20.88 -5.24 -22.75
N ILE A 52 20.73 -4.13 -23.49
CA ILE A 52 19.96 -2.97 -23.05
C ILE A 52 18.49 -3.35 -22.85
N SER A 53 17.91 -4.16 -23.76
CA SER A 53 16.54 -4.66 -23.63
C SER A 53 16.37 -5.56 -22.42
N TYR A 54 17.34 -6.41 -22.12
CA TYR A 54 17.33 -7.25 -20.92
C TYR A 54 17.35 -6.41 -19.64
N LEU A 55 18.22 -5.39 -19.57
CA LEU A 55 18.28 -4.47 -18.44
C LEU A 55 16.99 -3.65 -18.29
N SER A 56 16.44 -3.14 -19.38
CA SER A 56 15.22 -2.34 -19.36
C SER A 56 13.98 -3.17 -19.03
N ILE A 57 13.90 -4.43 -19.46
CA ILE A 57 12.86 -5.37 -19.02
C ILE A 57 12.98 -5.65 -17.52
N GLY A 58 14.20 -5.81 -17.00
CA GLY A 58 14.43 -5.96 -15.56
C GLY A 58 13.93 -4.76 -14.76
N GLN A 59 14.31 -3.54 -15.19
CA GLN A 59 13.86 -2.30 -14.57
C GLN A 59 12.34 -2.10 -14.68
N TRP A 60 11.75 -2.41 -15.84
CA TRP A 60 10.30 -2.32 -16.07
C TRP A 60 9.51 -3.30 -15.19
N LYS A 61 10.04 -4.52 -15.02
CA LYS A 61 9.45 -5.52 -14.13
C LYS A 61 9.47 -5.04 -12.68
N GLU A 62 10.59 -4.47 -12.24
CA GLU A 62 10.71 -3.92 -10.89
C GLU A 62 9.77 -2.72 -10.68
N GLN A 63 9.74 -1.77 -11.62
CA GLN A 63 8.82 -0.63 -11.57
C GLN A 63 7.35 -1.06 -11.56
N SER A 64 7.01 -2.10 -12.32
CA SER A 64 5.67 -2.69 -12.34
C SER A 64 5.32 -3.34 -11.00
N LYS A 65 6.30 -4.02 -10.36
CA LYS A 65 6.17 -4.57 -9.02
C LYS A 65 5.87 -3.47 -7.98
N HIS A 66 6.65 -2.38 -7.98
CA HIS A 66 6.43 -1.23 -7.10
C HIS A 66 5.06 -0.58 -7.34
N SER A 67 4.68 -0.39 -8.60
CA SER A 67 3.37 0.19 -8.95
C SER A 67 2.20 -0.66 -8.47
N LEU A 68 2.25 -1.98 -8.66
CA LEU A 68 1.21 -2.89 -8.20
C LEU A 68 1.13 -2.93 -6.67
N LEU A 69 2.28 -3.01 -5.99
CA LEU A 69 2.33 -2.99 -4.54
C LEU A 69 1.78 -1.67 -3.97
N TYR A 70 2.09 -0.54 -4.60
CA TYR A 70 1.52 0.76 -4.24
C TYR A 70 -0.01 0.76 -4.36
N GLU A 71 -0.55 0.23 -5.45
CA GLU A 71 -2.00 0.13 -5.69
C GLU A 71 -2.67 -0.72 -4.59
N TYR A 72 -2.14 -1.91 -4.30
CA TYR A 72 -2.71 -2.77 -3.25
C TYR A 72 -2.62 -2.12 -1.87
N LEU A 73 -1.51 -1.47 -1.54
CA LEU A 73 -1.39 -0.72 -0.28
C LEU A 73 -2.40 0.43 -0.21
N SER A 74 -2.69 1.11 -1.33
CA SER A 74 -3.72 2.16 -1.37
C SER A 74 -5.12 1.61 -1.12
N THR A 75 -5.43 0.43 -1.66
CA THR A 75 -6.69 -0.27 -1.38
C THR A 75 -6.78 -0.66 0.09
N ILE A 76 -5.72 -1.22 0.67
CA ILE A 76 -5.64 -1.56 2.10
C ILE A 76 -5.85 -0.31 2.97
N GLU A 77 -5.17 0.81 2.69
CA GLU A 77 -5.36 2.08 3.43
C GLU A 77 -6.83 2.54 3.37
N THR A 78 -7.45 2.46 2.20
CA THR A 78 -8.84 2.88 1.99
C THR A 78 -9.80 1.99 2.78
N SER A 79 -9.63 0.66 2.70
CA SER A 79 -10.41 -0.30 3.47
C SER A 79 -10.24 -0.10 4.98
N LEU A 80 -9.04 0.19 5.47
CA LEU A 80 -8.80 0.46 6.89
C LEU A 80 -9.53 1.72 7.38
N LYS A 81 -9.53 2.80 6.59
CA LYS A 81 -10.28 4.02 6.92
C LYS A 81 -11.79 3.80 6.93
N ILE A 82 -12.30 3.00 5.98
CA ILE A 82 -13.72 2.61 5.97
C ILE A 82 -14.03 1.79 7.21
N TYR A 83 -13.17 0.83 7.57
CA TYR A 83 -13.35 0.01 8.76
C TYR A 83 -13.35 0.87 10.02
N GLU A 84 -12.36 1.76 10.21
CA GLU A 84 -12.32 2.67 11.35
C GLU A 84 -13.64 3.46 11.48
N LYS A 85 -14.07 4.10 10.39
CA LYS A 85 -15.28 4.91 10.38
C LYS A 85 -16.51 4.09 10.80
N GLU A 86 -16.74 2.97 10.14
CA GLU A 86 -17.90 2.10 10.39
C GLU A 86 -17.85 1.48 11.79
N PHE A 87 -16.65 1.13 12.27
CA PHE A 87 -16.46 0.62 13.62
C PHE A 87 -16.79 1.68 14.67
N ILE A 88 -16.25 2.89 14.54
CA ILE A 88 -16.54 4.00 15.48
C ILE A 88 -18.04 4.31 15.47
N GLU A 89 -18.64 4.42 14.29
CA GLU A 89 -20.06 4.70 14.15
C GLU A 89 -20.92 3.63 14.83
N LYS A 90 -20.65 2.34 14.61
CA LYS A 90 -21.48 1.27 15.16
C LYS A 90 -21.17 0.90 16.61
N ALA A 91 -19.92 1.00 17.02
CA ALA A 91 -19.42 0.49 18.30
C ALA A 91 -19.32 1.58 19.38
N ILE A 92 -18.96 2.81 19.00
CA ILE A 92 -18.65 3.89 19.94
C ILE A 92 -19.81 4.86 20.08
N THR A 93 -20.54 5.19 19.00
CA THR A 93 -21.64 6.18 19.11
C THR A 93 -22.88 5.67 19.85
N GLN A 94 -22.95 4.38 20.18
CA GLN A 94 -24.10 3.79 20.88
C GLN A 94 -23.86 3.68 22.39
N ASP A 95 -24.81 4.17 23.20
CA ASP A 95 -24.76 4.06 24.66
C ASP A 95 -24.95 2.61 25.12
N GLY A 96 -23.84 1.95 25.42
CA GLY A 96 -23.79 0.62 26.06
C GLY A 96 -24.48 -0.47 25.23
N LEU A 97 -23.68 -1.28 24.53
CA LEU A 97 -24.19 -2.37 23.71
C LEU A 97 -24.36 -3.66 24.51
N PRO A 98 -25.54 -4.30 24.49
CA PRO A 98 -25.66 -5.68 24.93
C PRO A 98 -24.79 -6.59 24.05
N VAL A 99 -24.35 -7.73 24.61
CA VAL A 99 -23.38 -8.66 24.00
C VAL A 99 -23.68 -8.96 22.52
N SER A 100 -24.94 -9.25 22.17
CA SER A 100 -25.32 -9.56 20.79
C SER A 100 -25.13 -8.39 19.82
N LYS A 101 -25.34 -7.15 20.26
CA LYS A 101 -25.10 -5.94 19.46
C LYS A 101 -23.61 -5.60 19.42
N ALA A 102 -22.90 -5.79 20.52
CA ALA A 102 -21.45 -5.60 20.59
C ALA A 102 -20.70 -6.51 19.60
N LEU A 103 -21.11 -7.79 19.50
CA LEU A 103 -20.56 -8.73 18.51
C LEU A 103 -20.87 -8.30 17.07
N ARG A 104 -22.06 -7.76 16.80
CA ARG A 104 -22.40 -7.23 15.46
C ARG A 104 -21.59 -5.98 15.12
N ALA A 105 -21.35 -5.10 16.09
CA ALA A 105 -20.49 -3.93 15.89
C ALA A 105 -19.06 -4.31 15.51
N PHE A 106 -18.57 -5.50 15.90
CA PHE A 106 -17.30 -6.06 15.43
C PHE A 106 -17.37 -6.68 14.03
N ALA A 107 -18.46 -7.37 13.71
CA ALA A 107 -18.57 -8.19 12.51
C ALA A 107 -19.04 -7.41 11.27
N GLU A 108 -19.94 -6.44 11.44
CA GLU A 108 -20.54 -5.72 10.31
C GLU A 108 -19.53 -4.83 9.58
N PRO A 109 -18.69 -4.01 10.25
CA PRO A 109 -17.70 -3.19 9.55
C PRO A 109 -16.72 -4.04 8.73
N GLU A 110 -16.32 -5.22 9.26
CA GLU A 110 -15.48 -6.16 8.53
C GLU A 110 -16.16 -6.63 7.24
N SER A 111 -17.45 -6.96 7.29
CA SER A 111 -18.18 -7.45 6.12
C SER A 111 -18.20 -6.47 4.94
N ILE A 112 -18.11 -5.15 5.24
CA ILE A 112 -18.08 -4.08 4.23
C ILE A 112 -16.75 -4.09 3.47
N ILE A 113 -15.64 -4.29 4.19
CA ILE A 113 -14.30 -4.16 3.61
C ILE A 113 -13.68 -5.50 3.18
N ARG A 114 -14.29 -6.62 3.59
CA ARG A 114 -13.71 -7.96 3.53
C ARG A 114 -13.08 -8.28 2.17
N ASN A 115 -13.86 -8.21 1.10
CA ASN A 115 -13.40 -8.71 -0.20
C ASN A 115 -12.21 -7.89 -0.72
N ASP A 116 -12.36 -6.56 -0.75
CA ASP A 116 -11.33 -5.65 -1.27
C ASP A 116 -10.07 -5.69 -0.40
N TYR A 117 -10.25 -5.75 0.92
CA TYR A 117 -9.14 -5.85 1.87
C TYR A 117 -8.37 -7.16 1.69
N PHE A 118 -9.05 -8.32 1.69
CA PHE A 118 -8.38 -9.61 1.59
C PHE A 118 -7.72 -9.83 0.24
N ASP A 119 -8.36 -9.42 -0.86
CA ASP A 119 -7.78 -9.52 -2.20
C ASP A 119 -6.51 -8.65 -2.31
N ALA A 120 -6.59 -7.39 -1.87
CA ALA A 120 -5.43 -6.49 -1.88
C ALA A 120 -4.32 -6.96 -0.94
N TYR A 121 -4.65 -7.42 0.27
CA TYR A 121 -3.69 -7.96 1.23
C TYR A 121 -2.96 -9.18 0.68
N GLN A 122 -3.70 -10.12 0.08
CA GLN A 122 -3.11 -11.33 -0.49
C GLN A 122 -2.15 -10.98 -1.63
N LYS A 123 -2.59 -10.14 -2.57
CA LYS A 123 -1.75 -9.73 -3.71
C LYS A 123 -0.55 -8.90 -3.27
N ALA A 124 -0.70 -8.04 -2.27
CA ALA A 124 0.43 -7.33 -1.67
C ALA A 124 1.44 -8.29 -1.03
N SER A 125 0.96 -9.34 -0.34
CA SER A 125 1.80 -10.33 0.34
C SER A 125 2.58 -11.22 -0.64
N GLU A 126 1.99 -11.53 -1.80
CA GLU A 126 2.67 -12.30 -2.86
C GLU A 126 3.83 -11.52 -3.50
N ILE A 127 3.81 -10.19 -3.40
CA ILE A 127 4.75 -9.29 -4.08
C ILE A 127 5.77 -8.70 -3.09
N ALA A 128 5.36 -8.41 -1.85
CA ALA A 128 6.23 -7.83 -0.83
C ALA A 128 7.40 -8.77 -0.46
N ASP A 129 8.53 -8.17 -0.11
CA ASP A 129 9.74 -8.89 0.30
C ASP A 129 10.35 -8.33 1.59
N GLY A 130 11.03 -9.21 2.32
CA GLY A 130 11.79 -8.87 3.53
C GLY A 130 10.97 -8.06 4.55
N GLU A 131 11.52 -6.90 4.92
CA GLU A 131 10.90 -5.99 5.91
C GLU A 131 9.49 -5.53 5.52
N LYS A 132 9.17 -5.40 4.22
CA LYS A 132 7.84 -4.98 3.78
C LYS A 132 6.79 -6.06 4.08
N LEU A 133 7.17 -7.32 3.91
CA LEU A 133 6.30 -8.45 4.21
C LEU A 133 6.07 -8.56 5.73
N GLU A 134 7.11 -8.41 6.54
CA GLU A 134 6.98 -8.40 8.01
C GLU A 134 6.03 -7.29 8.50
N LYS A 135 6.15 -6.09 7.93
CA LYS A 135 5.23 -4.97 8.23
C LYS A 135 3.82 -5.27 7.75
N LEU A 136 3.66 -5.86 6.56
CA LEU A 136 2.35 -6.23 6.03
C LEU A 136 1.66 -7.28 6.91
N GLU A 137 2.38 -8.26 7.44
CA GLU A 137 1.82 -9.26 8.36
C GLU A 137 1.21 -8.65 9.62
N SER A 138 1.70 -7.49 10.08
CA SER A 138 1.11 -6.77 11.22
C SER A 138 -0.26 -6.18 10.91
N LEU A 139 -0.57 -6.00 9.62
CA LEU A 139 -1.83 -5.46 9.14
C LEU A 139 -2.93 -6.52 9.04
N GLU A 140 -2.60 -7.81 9.12
CA GLU A 140 -3.57 -8.90 9.00
C GLU A 140 -4.83 -8.63 9.84
N LEU A 141 -5.99 -8.69 9.19
CA LEU A 141 -7.25 -8.19 9.75
C LEU A 141 -7.61 -8.85 11.09
N TYR A 142 -7.29 -10.13 11.26
CA TYR A 142 -7.48 -10.84 12.52
C TYR A 142 -6.63 -10.25 13.66
N LYS A 143 -5.39 -9.87 13.39
CA LYS A 143 -4.49 -9.24 14.39
C LYS A 143 -4.98 -7.83 14.76
N LEU A 144 -5.49 -7.07 13.78
CA LEU A 144 -6.13 -5.79 14.08
C LEU A 144 -7.35 -5.97 14.98
N LYS A 145 -8.21 -6.96 14.67
CA LYS A 145 -9.39 -7.27 15.49
C LYS A 145 -9.03 -7.70 16.91
N SER A 146 -7.99 -8.50 17.10
CA SER A 146 -7.58 -8.91 18.45
C SER A 146 -7.06 -7.73 19.27
N ARG A 147 -6.33 -6.79 18.65
CA ARG A 147 -5.90 -5.53 19.28
C ARG A 147 -7.09 -4.62 19.64
N LEU A 148 -8.14 -4.59 18.82
CA LEU A 148 -9.34 -3.79 19.06
C LEU A 148 -10.27 -4.36 20.14
N PHE A 149 -10.23 -5.68 20.37
CA PHE A 149 -11.20 -6.36 21.22
C PHE A 149 -11.20 -5.85 22.67
N TYR A 150 -10.05 -5.86 23.34
CA TYR A 150 -9.97 -5.48 24.75
C TYR A 150 -10.30 -4.01 25.02
N PRO A 151 -9.76 -3.04 24.26
CA PRO A 151 -10.14 -1.63 24.42
C PRO A 151 -11.65 -1.43 24.25
N PHE A 152 -12.24 -2.06 23.23
CA PHE A 152 -13.68 -1.98 23.03
C PHE A 152 -14.48 -2.63 24.16
N ASP A 153 -14.09 -3.81 24.63
CA ASP A 153 -14.82 -4.49 25.70
C ASP A 153 -14.84 -3.65 26.98
N ARG A 154 -13.70 -3.03 27.32
CA ARG A 154 -13.59 -2.07 28.43
C ARG A 154 -14.45 -0.83 28.20
N TYR A 155 -14.41 -0.24 27.01
CA TYR A 155 -15.29 0.87 26.62
C TYR A 155 -16.76 0.50 26.81
N ASN A 156 -17.18 -0.63 26.25
CA ASN A 156 -18.57 -1.06 26.24
C ASN A 156 -19.06 -1.41 27.65
N THR A 157 -18.20 -2.00 28.47
CA THR A 157 -18.49 -2.28 29.89
C THR A 157 -18.71 -0.99 30.66
N ALA A 158 -17.83 0.01 30.50
CA ALA A 158 -17.98 1.32 31.14
C ALA A 158 -19.23 2.06 30.64
N ALA A 159 -19.50 2.03 29.33
CA ALA A 159 -20.71 2.62 28.74
C ALA A 159 -22.00 1.96 29.28
N CYS A 160 -22.01 0.63 29.41
CA CYS A 160 -23.13 -0.09 30.01
C CYS A 160 -23.31 0.26 31.51
N LYS A 161 -22.22 0.40 32.26
CA LYS A 161 -22.26 0.81 33.68
C LYS A 161 -22.80 2.23 33.82
N SER A 162 -22.27 3.17 33.03
CA SER A 162 -22.73 4.57 32.97
C SER A 162 -24.22 4.66 32.65
N LYS A 163 -24.66 3.95 31.61
CA LYS A 163 -26.08 3.89 31.22
C LYS A 163 -26.97 3.36 32.34
N ARG A 164 -26.59 2.25 32.97
CA ARG A 164 -27.33 1.70 34.12
C ARG A 164 -27.39 2.68 35.28
N PHE A 165 -26.33 3.42 35.54
CA PHE A 165 -26.34 4.44 36.58
C PHE A 165 -27.37 5.54 36.24
N ILE A 166 -27.30 6.08 35.01
CA ILE A 166 -28.22 7.13 34.53
C ILE A 166 -29.68 6.66 34.59
N ASP A 167 -29.96 5.44 34.13
CA ASP A 167 -31.31 4.87 34.11
C ASP A 167 -31.92 4.69 35.52
N ASN A 168 -31.08 4.63 36.57
CA ASN A 168 -31.51 4.41 37.96
C ASN A 168 -31.28 5.62 38.88
N ALA A 169 -30.66 6.69 38.40
CA ALA A 169 -30.32 7.86 39.21
C ALA A 169 -31.55 8.78 39.41
N PRO A 170 -31.67 9.44 40.58
CA PRO A 170 -32.67 10.48 40.79
C PRO A 170 -32.46 11.63 39.79
N GLU A 171 -33.55 12.21 39.30
CA GLU A 171 -33.50 13.31 38.33
C GLU A 171 -32.78 14.55 38.90
N GLU A 172 -32.89 14.81 40.21
CA GLU A 172 -32.15 15.90 40.86
C GLU A 172 -30.63 15.68 40.80
N LEU A 173 -30.17 14.43 40.95
CA LEU A 173 -28.75 14.10 40.86
C LEU A 173 -28.20 14.39 39.45
N LEU A 174 -28.97 14.06 38.41
CA LEU A 174 -28.55 14.21 37.01
C LEU A 174 -28.59 15.67 36.54
N ASN A 175 -29.48 16.48 37.08
CA ASN A 175 -29.68 17.87 36.66
C ASN A 175 -28.88 18.89 37.49
N GLU A 176 -28.58 18.60 38.75
CA GLU A 176 -27.94 19.56 39.66
C GLU A 176 -26.44 19.34 39.85
N LYS A 177 -25.93 18.13 39.60
CA LYS A 177 -24.51 17.81 39.78
C LYS A 177 -23.74 17.79 38.48
N THR A 178 -22.48 18.22 38.55
CA THR A 178 -21.51 18.03 37.47
C THR A 178 -20.98 16.60 37.46
N LEU A 179 -20.37 16.21 36.34
CA LEU A 179 -19.80 14.86 36.17
C LEU A 179 -18.75 14.52 37.24
N ASP A 180 -17.92 15.48 37.64
CA ASP A 180 -16.87 15.30 38.65
C ASP A 180 -17.44 15.11 40.07
N GLU A 181 -18.67 15.56 40.30
CA GLU A 181 -19.38 15.40 41.58
C GLU A 181 -20.11 14.06 41.68
N VAL A 182 -20.04 13.24 40.62
CA VAL A 182 -20.60 11.89 40.56
C VAL A 182 -19.46 10.90 40.23
N PRO A 183 -18.72 10.41 41.26
CA PRO A 183 -17.50 9.63 41.06
C PRO A 183 -17.65 8.42 40.14
N GLU A 184 -18.80 7.75 40.18
CA GLU A 184 -19.08 6.58 39.35
C GLU A 184 -19.21 6.93 37.85
N LEU A 185 -19.89 8.03 37.52
CA LEU A 185 -19.97 8.52 36.14
C LEU A 185 -18.65 9.12 35.68
N HIS A 186 -17.93 9.83 36.55
CA HIS A 186 -16.58 10.31 36.27
C HIS A 186 -15.64 9.16 35.88
N GLU A 187 -15.55 8.10 36.70
CA GLU A 187 -14.72 6.94 36.43
C GLU A 187 -15.09 6.25 35.11
N CYS A 188 -16.39 6.06 34.84
CA CYS A 188 -16.86 5.48 33.58
C CYS A 188 -16.47 6.35 32.39
N SER A 189 -16.63 7.68 32.49
CA SER A 189 -16.31 8.62 31.42
C SER A 189 -14.82 8.64 31.08
N VAL A 190 -13.95 8.62 32.10
CA VAL A 190 -12.49 8.56 31.94
C VAL A 190 -12.10 7.25 31.27
N THR A 191 -12.69 6.14 31.71
CA THR A 191 -12.47 4.81 31.11
C THR A 191 -12.91 4.79 29.65
N MET A 192 -14.10 5.30 29.33
CA MET A 192 -14.60 5.38 27.97
C MET A 192 -13.66 6.21 27.08
N PHE A 193 -13.26 7.40 27.54
CA PHE A 193 -12.36 8.27 26.80
C PHE A 193 -11.01 7.62 26.51
N HIS A 194 -10.38 7.02 27.53
CA HIS A 194 -9.10 6.34 27.38
C HIS A 194 -9.15 5.19 26.35
N ASN A 195 -10.19 4.35 26.43
CA ASN A 195 -10.32 3.23 25.50
C ASN A 195 -10.68 3.68 24.07
N VAL A 196 -11.38 4.79 23.88
CA VAL A 196 -11.58 5.37 22.54
C VAL A 196 -10.25 5.82 21.94
N LEU A 197 -9.34 6.40 22.74
CA LEU A 197 -8.01 6.77 22.27
C LEU A 197 -7.19 5.54 21.88
N GLU A 198 -7.18 4.48 22.70
CA GLU A 198 -6.50 3.23 22.37
C GLU A 198 -7.05 2.60 21.07
N ILE A 199 -8.37 2.63 20.86
CA ILE A 199 -9.00 2.12 19.63
C ILE A 199 -8.49 2.91 18.41
N ARG A 200 -8.43 4.24 18.51
CA ARG A 200 -7.92 5.10 17.43
C ARG A 200 -6.44 4.83 17.16
N GLU A 201 -5.63 4.66 18.20
CA GLU A 201 -4.21 4.35 18.07
C GLU A 201 -3.98 3.05 17.26
N VAL A 202 -4.81 2.02 17.46
CA VAL A 202 -4.72 0.78 16.66
C VAL A 202 -4.94 1.05 15.16
N PHE A 203 -5.92 1.89 14.80
CA PHE A 203 -6.18 2.24 13.40
C PHE A 203 -5.09 3.16 12.83
N ASP A 204 -4.65 4.16 13.60
CA ASP A 204 -3.58 5.09 13.21
C ASP A 204 -2.25 4.35 12.97
N ASP A 205 -1.90 3.40 13.84
CA ASP A 205 -0.74 2.52 13.67
C ASP A 205 -0.82 1.70 12.38
N ALA A 206 -1.98 1.12 12.09
CA ALA A 206 -2.18 0.32 10.89
C ALA A 206 -2.06 1.19 9.62
N ILE A 207 -2.71 2.36 9.60
CA ILE A 207 -2.63 3.31 8.49
C ILE A 207 -1.19 3.82 8.32
N LYS A 208 -0.50 4.14 9.42
CA LYS A 208 0.90 4.55 9.41
C LYS A 208 1.79 3.46 8.82
N THR A 209 1.60 2.21 9.23
CA THR A 209 2.36 1.08 8.71
C THR A 209 2.20 0.95 7.19
N VAL A 210 0.97 1.08 6.67
CA VAL A 210 0.73 1.10 5.21
C VAL A 210 1.50 2.24 4.53
N ARG A 211 1.47 3.44 5.12
CA ARG A 211 2.18 4.62 4.59
C ARG A 211 3.69 4.46 4.63
N ASP A 212 4.23 3.85 5.68
CA ASP A 212 5.66 3.60 5.84
C ASP A 212 6.15 2.58 4.80
N ILE A 213 5.39 1.51 4.54
CA ILE A 213 5.69 0.58 3.45
C ILE A 213 5.68 1.34 2.12
N ARG A 214 4.65 2.15 1.87
CA ARG A 214 4.50 2.90 0.62
C ARG A 214 5.60 3.93 0.39
N ALA A 215 6.07 4.58 1.45
CA ALA A 215 7.18 5.54 1.38
C ALA A 215 8.55 4.87 1.11
N SER A 216 8.63 3.55 1.30
CA SER A 216 9.83 2.75 1.00
C SER A 216 9.87 2.15 -0.41
N LEU A 217 8.81 2.35 -1.20
CA LEU A 217 8.73 1.92 -2.61
C LEU A 217 9.34 2.98 -3.53
#